data_AF-T0LAW8-F1
#
_entry.id   AF-T0LAW8-F1
#
_cell.length_a   1.000
_cell.length_b   1.000
_cell.length_c   1.000
_cell.angle_alpha   90.00
_cell.angle_beta   90.00
_cell.angle_gamma   90.00
#
_symmetry.space_group_name_H-M   'P 1'
#
loop_
_entity.id
_entity.type
_entity.pdbx_description
1 polymer ?
#
loop_
_entity_poly.entity_id
_entity_poly.type
_entity_poly.pdbx_seq_one_letter_code
_entity_poly.pdbx_strand_id
1 'polypeptide(L)'
;MHTESYEVIRGICILKGDSEITKKSSSSQTIFLKSEFNRKNDIFMVILGKDEEAAPEGYKVAIISTVKETLNPDLEIEPVISKLGNVVKKFIEVRNVYQTADINNIYFTKGVDESTHFETLCCEIKNMCEKLGIQLKLEEK
;
A
#
# COMPACT_ATOMS: atom_id res chain seq x y z
N MET A 1 -19.86 19.63 -0.50
CA MET A 1 -18.92 18.95 -1.43
C MET A 1 -18.95 17.48 -1.08
N HIS A 2 -19.34 16.61 -2.02
CA HIS A 2 -19.35 15.17 -1.76
C HIS A 2 -17.90 14.68 -1.84
N THR A 3 -17.31 14.41 -0.69
CA THR A 3 -16.01 13.75 -0.58
C THR A 3 -16.29 12.28 -0.39
N GLU A 4 -16.08 11.46 -1.42
CA GLU A 4 -16.04 10.01 -1.22
C GLU A 4 -14.74 9.71 -0.49
N SER A 5 -14.85 9.10 0.68
CA SER A 5 -13.69 8.74 1.50
C SER A 5 -13.84 7.33 2.05
N TYR A 6 -12.78 6.55 1.92
CA TYR A 6 -12.64 5.28 2.61
C TYR A 6 -11.33 5.27 3.40
N GLU A 7 -11.21 4.32 4.31
CA GLU A 7 -10.05 4.21 5.19
C GLU A 7 -9.14 3.06 4.76
N VAL A 8 -7.84 3.29 4.74
CA VAL A 8 -6.80 2.31 4.47
C VAL A 8 -5.97 2.10 5.72
N ILE A 9 -5.76 0.84 6.06
CA ILE A 9 -4.83 0.42 7.11
C ILE A 9 -3.45 0.32 6.48
N ARG A 10 -2.42 0.89 7.13
CA ARG A 10 -1.01 0.67 6.79
C ARG A 10 -0.27 0.15 8.01
N GLY A 11 0.24 -1.07 7.91
CA GLY A 11 1.07 -1.72 8.92
C GLY A 11 2.51 -1.77 8.44
N ILE A 12 3.42 -1.13 9.17
CA ILE A 12 4.86 -1.22 8.93
C ILE A 12 5.46 -2.11 10.02
N CYS A 13 6.05 -3.23 9.63
CA CYS A 13 6.70 -4.18 10.52
C CYS A 13 8.21 -4.22 10.25
N ILE A 14 9.01 -4.03 11.29
CA ILE A 14 10.46 -4.24 11.25
C ILE A 14 10.75 -5.70 11.59
N LEU A 15 11.43 -6.40 10.69
CA LEU A 15 11.76 -7.82 10.79
C LEU A 15 13.25 -8.00 11.06
N LYS A 16 13.62 -9.03 11.84
CA LYS A 16 15.02 -9.42 12.04
C LYS A 16 15.35 -10.68 11.24
N GLY A 17 16.21 -10.57 10.24
CA GLY A 17 16.53 -11.63 9.29
C GLY A 17 15.47 -11.84 8.21
N ASP A 18 15.52 -12.99 7.55
CA ASP A 18 14.55 -13.37 6.54
C ASP A 18 13.20 -13.79 7.15
N SER A 19 12.11 -13.47 6.45
CA SER A 19 10.80 -14.04 6.73
C SER A 19 10.58 -15.29 5.90
N GLU A 20 9.82 -16.27 6.41
CA GLU A 20 9.43 -17.46 5.64
C GLU A 20 8.72 -17.08 4.33
N ILE A 21 7.99 -15.95 4.34
CA ILE A 21 7.24 -15.46 3.19
C ILE A 21 8.16 -15.05 2.03
N THR A 22 9.35 -14.50 2.31
CA THR A 22 10.26 -14.06 1.25
C THR A 22 10.98 -15.22 0.57
N LYS A 23 10.91 -16.45 1.10
CA LYS A 23 11.63 -17.63 0.58
C LYS A 23 13.12 -17.36 0.29
N LYS A 24 13.79 -16.60 1.16
CA LYS A 24 15.19 -16.12 1.02
C LYS A 24 15.45 -15.09 -0.09
N SER A 25 14.41 -14.55 -0.72
CA SER A 25 14.53 -13.38 -1.63
C SER A 25 14.88 -12.12 -0.86
N SER A 26 15.59 -11.18 -1.49
CA SER A 26 15.94 -9.87 -0.93
C SER A 26 14.67 -9.07 -0.60
N SER A 27 13.77 -9.00 -1.57
CA SER A 27 12.44 -8.41 -1.50
C SER A 27 11.36 -9.32 -2.08
N SER A 28 10.10 -9.00 -1.79
CA SER A 28 8.95 -9.69 -2.37
C SER A 28 7.68 -8.86 -2.26
N GLN A 29 6.79 -8.99 -3.25
CA GLN A 29 5.40 -8.58 -3.14
C GLN A 29 4.53 -9.83 -2.91
N THR A 30 3.55 -9.72 -2.02
CA THR A 30 2.61 -10.80 -1.69
C THR A 30 1.20 -10.23 -1.60
N ILE A 31 0.24 -10.93 -2.19
CA ILE A 31 -1.18 -10.60 -2.12
C ILE A 31 -1.88 -11.73 -1.38
N PHE A 32 -2.57 -11.37 -0.29
CA PHE A 32 -3.40 -12.27 0.48
C PHE A 32 -4.85 -12.09 0.05
N LEU A 33 -5.40 -13.14 -0.56
CA LEU A 33 -6.74 -13.08 -1.14
C LEU A 33 -7.80 -13.02 -0.06
N LYS A 34 -8.74 -12.09 -0.19
CA LYS A 34 -9.85 -11.84 0.73
C LYS A 34 -10.66 -13.09 1.12
N SER A 35 -10.76 -14.06 0.21
CA SER A 35 -11.45 -15.33 0.43
C SER A 35 -10.81 -16.18 1.53
N GLU A 36 -9.50 -16.05 1.76
CA GLU A 36 -8.78 -16.80 2.80
C GLU A 36 -8.95 -16.19 4.20
N PHE A 37 -9.38 -14.92 4.27
CA PHE A 37 -9.44 -14.15 5.52
C PHE A 37 -10.86 -13.69 5.86
N ASN A 38 -11.87 -14.17 5.13
CA ASN A 38 -13.28 -13.77 5.29
C ASN A 38 -13.47 -12.24 5.23
N ARG A 39 -12.78 -11.60 4.28
CA ARG A 39 -12.79 -10.15 4.05
C ARG A 39 -13.47 -9.80 2.72
N LYS A 40 -13.74 -8.51 2.50
CA LYS A 40 -14.21 -7.98 1.21
C LYS A 40 -13.08 -7.47 0.33
N ASN A 41 -11.96 -7.11 0.94
CA ASN A 41 -10.78 -6.55 0.29
C ASN A 41 -9.54 -7.40 0.60
N ASP A 42 -8.67 -7.51 -0.40
CA ASP A 42 -7.40 -8.23 -0.27
C ASP A 42 -6.45 -7.48 0.67
N ILE A 43 -5.43 -8.18 1.17
CA ILE A 43 -4.35 -7.58 1.94
C ILE A 43 -3.09 -7.64 1.08
N PHE A 44 -2.48 -6.49 0.85
CA PHE A 44 -1.23 -6.37 0.11
C PHE A 44 -0.06 -6.30 1.08
N MET A 45 1.07 -6.87 0.69
CA MET A 45 2.30 -6.77 1.45
C MET A 45 3.51 -6.66 0.52
N VAL A 46 4.41 -5.75 0.84
CA VAL A 46 5.76 -5.69 0.25
C VAL A 46 6.78 -5.83 1.35
N ILE A 47 7.78 -6.67 1.13
CA ILE A 47 8.94 -6.80 2.00
C ILE A 47 10.16 -6.27 1.24
N LEU A 48 10.89 -5.34 1.86
CA LEU A 48 12.11 -4.73 1.34
C LEU A 48 13.26 -4.94 2.33
N GLY A 49 14.47 -5.10 1.83
CA GLY A 49 15.66 -5.35 2.62
C GLY A 49 16.79 -4.36 2.32
N LYS A 50 18.01 -4.84 2.55
CA LYS A 50 19.25 -4.10 2.32
C LYS A 50 19.49 -3.79 0.85
N ASP A 51 19.16 -4.73 -0.05
CA ASP A 51 19.43 -4.59 -1.48
C ASP A 51 18.60 -3.47 -2.13
N GLU A 52 17.44 -3.16 -1.54
CA GLU A 52 16.60 -2.02 -1.90
C GLU A 52 16.87 -0.77 -1.05
N GLU A 53 17.94 -0.78 -0.24
CA GLU A 53 18.34 0.30 0.69
C GLU A 53 17.24 0.74 1.67
N ALA A 54 16.28 -0.16 1.95
CA ALA A 54 15.14 0.13 2.81
C ALA A 54 15.40 -0.17 4.30
N ALA A 55 16.41 -1.00 4.60
CA ALA A 55 16.74 -1.45 5.94
C ALA A 55 18.25 -1.72 6.09
N PRO A 56 18.82 -1.61 7.32
CA PRO A 56 20.18 -2.04 7.58
C PRO A 56 20.33 -3.56 7.44
N GLU A 57 21.58 -4.01 7.31
CA GLU A 57 21.89 -5.44 7.21
C GLU A 57 21.34 -6.24 8.40
N GLY A 58 20.78 -7.41 8.11
CA GLY A 58 20.11 -8.27 9.10
C GLY A 58 18.69 -7.83 9.46
N TYR A 59 18.15 -6.79 8.82
CA TYR A 59 16.77 -6.35 9.00
C TYR A 59 16.03 -6.23 7.66
N LYS A 60 14.70 -6.31 7.72
CA LYS A 60 13.79 -6.01 6.61
C LYS A 60 12.62 -5.17 7.09
N VAL A 61 11.96 -4.48 6.16
CA VAL A 61 10.70 -3.77 6.40
C VAL A 61 9.60 -4.47 5.61
N ALA A 62 8.55 -4.91 6.31
CA ALA A 62 7.31 -5.35 5.69
C ALA A 62 6.27 -4.23 5.79
N ILE A 63 5.75 -3.81 4.65
CA ILE A 63 4.68 -2.81 4.53
C ILE A 63 3.43 -3.56 4.11
N ILE A 64 2.40 -3.50 4.95
CA ILE A 64 1.12 -4.19 4.79
C ILE A 64 0.05 -3.12 4.57
N SER A 65 -0.84 -3.33 3.61
CA SER A 65 -1.95 -2.41 3.32
C SER A 65 -3.24 -3.13 2.95
N THR A 66 -4.36 -2.60 3.42
CA THR A 66 -5.71 -3.08 3.06
C THR A 66 -6.76 -2.01 3.36
N VAL A 67 -7.94 -2.13 2.76
CA VAL A 67 -9.10 -1.31 3.10
C VAL A 67 -9.60 -1.68 4.51
N LYS A 68 -9.86 -0.70 5.36
CA LYS A 68 -10.43 -0.92 6.70
C LYS A 68 -11.89 -1.36 6.58
N GLU A 69 -12.25 -2.47 7.23
CA GLU A 69 -13.61 -3.03 7.21
C GLU A 69 -14.31 -3.01 8.58
N THR A 70 -13.56 -2.79 9.66
CA THR A 70 -14.06 -2.89 11.04
C THR A 70 -13.55 -1.75 11.92
N LEU A 71 -14.03 -1.69 13.17
CA LEU A 71 -13.55 -0.73 14.18
C LEU A 71 -12.19 -1.11 14.80
N ASN A 72 -11.67 -2.31 14.50
CA ASN A 72 -10.43 -2.84 15.10
C ASN A 72 -9.39 -3.10 14.01
N PRO A 73 -8.75 -2.06 13.45
CA PRO A 73 -7.84 -2.18 12.30
C PRO A 73 -6.64 -3.08 12.56
N ASP A 74 -6.11 -3.10 13.79
CA ASP A 74 -5.01 -3.98 14.17
C ASP A 74 -5.36 -5.46 13.98
N LEU A 75 -6.59 -5.86 14.31
CA LEU A 75 -7.05 -7.25 14.18
C LEU A 75 -7.22 -7.68 12.72
N GLU A 76 -7.44 -6.74 11.81
CA GLU A 76 -7.63 -7.04 10.38
C GLU A 76 -6.33 -7.50 9.70
N ILE A 77 -5.18 -6.98 10.15
CA ILE A 77 -3.86 -7.30 9.59
C ILE A 77 -3.04 -8.26 10.46
N GLU A 78 -3.45 -8.51 11.70
CA GLU A 78 -2.77 -9.43 12.62
C GLU A 78 -2.55 -10.85 12.06
N PRO A 79 -3.50 -11.45 11.30
CA PRO A 79 -3.28 -12.77 10.69
C PRO A 79 -2.11 -12.80 9.71
N VAL A 80 -1.86 -11.69 9.01
CA VAL A 80 -0.72 -11.55 8.09
C VAL A 80 0.57 -11.27 8.85
N ILE A 81 0.52 -10.39 9.86
CA ILE A 81 1.67 -10.09 10.73
C ILE A 81 2.18 -11.35 11.43
N SER A 82 1.26 -12.19 11.93
CA SER A 82 1.61 -13.45 12.60
C SER A 82 2.38 -14.42 11.70
N LYS A 83 2.14 -14.40 10.38
CA LYS A 83 2.88 -15.22 9.40
C LYS A 83 4.31 -14.72 9.15
N LEU A 84 4.66 -13.49 9.56
CA LEU A 84 6.03 -12.98 9.42
C LEU A 84 6.97 -13.62 10.45
N GLY A 85 6.47 -13.91 11.66
CA GLY A 85 7.17 -14.64 12.73
C GLY A 85 8.28 -13.87 13.45
N ASN A 86 9.08 -13.07 12.75
CA ASN A 86 10.28 -12.40 13.25
C ASN A 86 10.12 -10.88 13.42
N VAL A 87 8.92 -10.42 13.79
CA VAL A 87 8.62 -9.00 13.97
C VAL A 87 9.23 -8.44 15.26
N VAL A 88 10.12 -7.44 15.12
CA VAL A 88 10.75 -6.72 16.24
C VAL A 88 9.87 -5.56 16.70
N LYS A 89 9.26 -4.85 15.75
CA LYS A 89 8.41 -3.69 16.02
C LYS A 89 7.37 -3.55 14.92
N LYS A 90 6.16 -3.16 15.31
CA LYS A 90 5.08 -2.79 14.37
C LYS A 90 4.61 -1.36 14.61
N PHE A 91 4.24 -0.70 13.53
CA PHE A 91 3.62 0.63 13.49
C PHE A 91 2.39 0.51 12.62
N ILE A 92 1.21 0.78 13.19
CA ILE A 92 -0.06 0.65 12.49
C ILE A 92 -0.71 2.01 12.46
N GLU A 93 -1.09 2.46 11.27
CA GLU A 93 -1.82 3.69 11.06
C GLU A 93 -3.05 3.44 10.18
N VAL A 94 -4.08 4.25 10.37
CA VAL A 94 -5.24 4.31 9.48
C VAL A 94 -5.24 5.67 8.80
N ARG A 95 -5.38 5.69 7.48
CA ARG A 95 -5.43 6.92 6.68
C ARG A 95 -6.70 6.95 5.85
N ASN A 96 -7.29 8.14 5.76
CA ASN A 96 -8.37 8.39 4.82
C ASN A 96 -7.82 8.55 3.41
N VAL A 97 -8.44 7.86 2.45
CA VAL A 97 -8.26 8.08 1.02
C VAL A 97 -9.42 8.95 0.57
N TYR A 98 -9.10 10.16 0.10
CA TYR A 98 -10.09 11.15 -0.32
C TYR A 98 -10.20 11.22 -1.83
N GLN A 99 -11.42 11.41 -2.31
CA GLN A 99 -11.69 11.80 -3.68
C GLN A 99 -12.78 12.88 -3.70
N THR A 100 -12.57 13.90 -4.53
CA THR A 100 -13.53 14.99 -4.75
C THR A 100 -13.59 15.31 -6.24
N ALA A 101 -14.71 15.85 -6.68
CA ALA A 101 -14.85 16.41 -8.02
C ALA A 101 -14.05 17.72 -8.16
N ASP A 102 -13.62 18.00 -9.38
CA ASP A 102 -12.96 19.26 -9.73
C ASP A 102 -13.93 20.44 -9.64
N ILE A 103 -13.40 21.63 -9.40
CA ILE A 103 -14.19 22.85 -9.26
C ILE A 103 -13.58 23.95 -10.11
N ASN A 104 -14.26 24.31 -11.20
CA ASN A 104 -13.78 25.29 -12.18
C ASN A 104 -12.36 24.92 -12.68
N ASN A 105 -11.36 25.74 -12.38
CA ASN A 105 -9.95 25.53 -12.75
C ASN A 105 -9.12 24.95 -11.60
N ILE A 106 -9.76 24.39 -10.57
CA ILE A 106 -9.12 23.72 -9.45
C ILE A 106 -9.33 22.22 -9.64
N TYR A 107 -8.23 21.53 -9.92
CA TYR A 107 -8.20 20.09 -10.14
C TYR A 107 -7.65 19.38 -8.90
N PHE A 108 -8.32 18.33 -8.45
CA PHE A 108 -7.91 17.57 -7.27
C PHE A 108 -7.38 16.19 -7.67
N THR A 109 -6.27 15.79 -7.07
CA THR A 109 -5.76 14.42 -7.17
C THR A 109 -6.50 13.51 -6.19
N LYS A 110 -6.75 12.27 -6.59
CA LYS A 110 -7.18 11.21 -5.66
C LYS A 110 -6.10 10.89 -4.62
N GLY A 111 -6.52 10.48 -3.44
CA GLY A 111 -5.62 9.93 -2.41
C GLY A 111 -4.94 8.64 -2.87
N VAL A 112 -3.78 8.33 -2.27
CA VAL A 112 -3.06 7.08 -2.53
C VAL A 112 -3.82 5.92 -1.88
N ASP A 113 -4.19 4.95 -2.70
CA ASP A 113 -4.91 3.74 -2.28
C ASP A 113 -4.04 2.76 -1.48
N GLU A 114 -4.59 1.58 -1.23
CA GLU A 114 -3.96 0.46 -0.54
C GLU A 114 -3.07 -0.41 -1.43
N SER A 115 -3.04 -0.18 -2.74
CA SER A 115 -2.25 -1.01 -3.65
C SER A 115 -0.75 -0.78 -3.45
N THR A 116 0.04 -1.81 -3.71
CA THR A 116 1.52 -1.74 -3.57
C THR A 116 2.24 -1.40 -4.87
N HIS A 117 1.47 -1.14 -5.93
CA HIS A 117 1.98 -0.80 -7.26
C HIS A 117 1.46 0.58 -7.69
N PHE A 118 2.06 1.14 -8.73
CA PHE A 118 1.77 2.52 -9.14
C PHE A 118 0.68 2.68 -10.20
N GLU A 119 -0.04 1.62 -10.58
CA GLU A 119 -0.98 1.68 -11.72
C GLU A 119 -2.07 2.77 -11.56
N THR A 120 -2.70 2.84 -10.38
CA THR A 120 -3.76 3.82 -10.10
C THR A 120 -3.21 5.25 -10.06
N LEU A 121 -2.01 5.42 -9.50
CA LEU A 121 -1.29 6.70 -9.50
C LEU A 121 -0.88 7.14 -10.91
N CYS A 122 -0.40 6.21 -11.75
CA CYS A 122 -0.10 6.48 -13.15
C CYS A 122 -1.35 6.88 -13.94
N CYS A 123 -2.49 6.21 -13.70
CA CYS A 123 -3.78 6.60 -14.27
C CYS A 123 -4.20 8.00 -13.83
N GLU A 124 -4.01 8.34 -12.56
CA GLU A 124 -4.33 9.66 -12.02
C GLU A 124 -3.44 10.76 -12.64
N ILE A 125 -2.14 10.50 -12.81
CA ILE A 125 -1.22 11.42 -13.49
C ILE A 125 -1.69 11.67 -14.93
N LYS A 126 -2.04 10.62 -15.67
CA LYS A 126 -2.56 10.74 -17.05
C LYS A 126 -3.81 11.62 -17.10
N ASN A 127 -4.78 11.33 -16.24
CA ASN A 127 -6.02 12.11 -16.13
C ASN A 127 -5.75 13.59 -15.80
N MET A 128 -4.82 13.87 -14.88
CA MET A 128 -4.42 15.23 -14.56
C MET A 128 -3.76 15.96 -15.73
N CYS A 129 -2.90 15.29 -16.49
CA CYS A 129 -2.31 15.87 -17.69
C CYS A 129 -3.37 16.22 -18.74
N GLU A 130 -4.35 15.34 -18.97
CA GLU A 130 -5.47 15.60 -19.88
C GLU A 130 -6.29 16.82 -19.45
N LYS A 131 -6.65 16.90 -18.17
CA LYS A 131 -7.37 18.05 -17.58
C LYS A 131 -6.63 19.38 -17.75
N LEU A 132 -5.30 19.34 -17.68
CA LEU A 132 -4.43 20.51 -17.83
C LEU A 132 -4.06 20.81 -19.29
N GLY A 133 -4.50 19.99 -20.26
CA GLY A 133 -4.12 20.12 -21.66
C GLY A 133 -2.64 19.82 -21.94
N ILE A 134 -1.98 19.06 -21.07
CA ILE A 134 -0.58 18.64 -21.20
C ILE A 134 -0.53 17.33 -22.00
N GLN A 135 0.16 17.35 -23.14
CA GLN A 135 0.37 16.14 -23.94
C GLN A 135 1.50 15.30 -23.34
N LEU A 136 1.16 14.17 -22.71
CA LEU A 136 2.14 13.19 -22.23
C LEU A 136 2.81 12.50 -23.42
N LYS A 137 4.05 12.88 -23.71
CA LYS A 137 4.92 12.14 -24.63
C LYS A 137 5.76 11.17 -23.81
N LEU A 138 5.44 9.89 -23.90
CA LEU A 138 6.29 8.83 -23.37
C LEU A 138 7.32 8.52 -24.45
N GLU A 139 8.53 9.06 -24.29
CA GLU A 139 9.67 8.64 -25.10
C GLU A 139 10.16 7.30 -24.55
N GLU A 140 10.06 6.24 -25.36
CA GLU A 140 10.73 4.98 -25.06
C GLU A 140 12.24 5.22 -25.14
N LYS A 141 12.95 4.97 -24.04
CA LYS A 141 14.42 4.98 -24.00
C LYS A 141 14.98 3.60 -24.30
#